data_AF-A0A6C2UQA4-F1
#
_entry.id   AF-A0A6C2UQA4-F1
#
_cell.length_a   1.000
_cell.length_b   1.000
_cell.length_c   1.000
_cell.angle_alpha   90.00
_cell.angle_beta   90.00
_cell.angle_gamma   90.00
#
_symmetry.space_group_name_H-M   'P 1'
#
loop_
_entity.id
_entity.type
_entity.pdbx_description
1 polymer ?
#
loop_
_entity_poly.entity_id
_entity_poly.type
_entity_poly.pdbx_seq_one_letter_code
_entity_poly.pdbx_strand_id
1 'polypeptide(L)'
;MKSLAKVLSVSVVLAVVAGCASNDVVYIPKVPTPAEAKLLDYFDQPNNKVFLLAVDPSGDFSFGYDYGKATVKEALKVATEKCDANREAHGIVAKPYIYAINDDVVYEEMIMKDHQRKKEKVVQDEAEVEVEVVEMDQPVE
;
A
#
# COMPACT_ATOMS: atom_id res chain seq x y z
N MET A 1 -20.27 -67.06 -1.73
CA MET A 1 -20.89 -66.32 -0.60
C MET A 1 -19.87 -65.31 -0.08
N LYS A 2 -20.33 -64.05 0.06
CA LYS A 2 -19.77 -62.96 0.88
C LYS A 2 -18.52 -62.23 0.36
N SER A 3 -18.79 -61.35 -0.60
CA SER A 3 -18.10 -60.07 -0.79
C SER A 3 -18.19 -59.22 0.48
N LEU A 4 -17.09 -58.59 0.91
CA LEU A 4 -17.13 -57.40 1.77
C LEU A 4 -15.95 -56.49 1.40
N ALA A 5 -16.21 -55.61 0.44
CA ALA A 5 -15.37 -54.48 0.09
C ALA A 5 -15.25 -53.53 1.29
N LYS A 6 -14.03 -53.24 1.73
CA LYS A 6 -13.76 -52.13 2.64
C LYS A 6 -13.45 -50.90 1.79
N VAL A 7 -14.49 -50.17 1.43
CA VAL A 7 -14.37 -48.85 0.81
C VAL A 7 -13.98 -47.87 1.92
N LEU A 8 -12.71 -47.46 1.94
CA LEU A 8 -12.26 -46.34 2.77
C LEU A 8 -12.82 -45.07 2.14
N SER A 9 -13.85 -44.51 2.78
CA SER A 9 -14.46 -43.23 2.45
C SER A 9 -13.42 -42.12 2.57
N VAL A 10 -12.91 -41.64 1.43
CA VAL A 10 -12.09 -40.43 1.36
C VAL A 10 -13.06 -39.25 1.48
N SER A 11 -13.17 -38.70 2.69
CA SER A 11 -13.91 -37.47 2.93
C SER A 11 -13.14 -36.30 2.31
N VAL A 12 -13.51 -35.90 1.09
CA VAL A 12 -13.06 -34.64 0.50
C VAL A 12 -13.67 -33.51 1.31
N VAL A 13 -12.87 -32.90 2.18
CA VAL A 13 -13.23 -31.65 2.83
C VAL A 13 -13.13 -30.56 1.79
N LEU A 14 -14.25 -30.18 1.16
CA LEU A 14 -14.36 -28.89 0.50
C LEU A 14 -14.24 -27.82 1.58
N ALA A 15 -13.01 -27.35 1.79
CA ALA A 15 -12.80 -26.08 2.47
C ALA A 15 -13.32 -24.99 1.53
N VAL A 16 -14.57 -24.58 1.75
CA VAL A 16 -15.08 -23.34 1.17
C VAL A 16 -14.18 -22.24 1.70
N VAL A 17 -13.30 -21.72 0.83
CA VAL A 17 -12.61 -20.46 1.06
C VAL A 17 -13.71 -19.40 1.04
N ALA A 18 -14.35 -19.21 2.19
CA ALA A 18 -15.24 -18.10 2.41
C ALA A 18 -14.37 -16.86 2.28
N GLY A 19 -14.48 -16.23 1.11
CA GLY A 19 -13.73 -15.05 0.75
C GLY A 19 -13.77 -14.06 1.90
N CYS A 20 -12.58 -13.71 2.39
CA CYS A 20 -12.42 -12.41 3.02
C CYS A 20 -12.79 -11.41 1.93
N ALA A 21 -14.05 -10.95 1.94
CA ALA A 21 -14.38 -9.66 1.38
C ALA A 21 -13.52 -8.67 2.16
N SER A 22 -12.32 -8.42 1.67
CA SER A 22 -11.50 -7.31 2.11
C SER A 22 -12.33 -6.09 1.78
N ASN A 23 -13.04 -5.58 2.79
CA ASN A 23 -13.53 -4.22 2.75
C ASN A 23 -12.29 -3.37 2.51
N ASP A 24 -12.08 -2.98 1.25
CA ASP A 24 -10.98 -2.15 0.77
C ASP A 24 -11.14 -0.73 1.31
N VAL A 25 -11.21 -0.60 2.62
CA VAL A 25 -11.12 0.68 3.30
C VAL A 25 -9.64 1.03 3.28
N VAL A 26 -9.28 1.84 2.31
CA VAL A 26 -7.96 2.45 2.22
C VAL A 26 -7.71 3.22 3.52
N TYR A 27 -6.75 2.75 4.31
CA TYR A 27 -6.35 3.45 5.53
C TYR A 27 -5.55 4.70 5.15
N ILE A 28 -6.12 5.87 5.45
CA ILE A 28 -5.45 7.17 5.32
C ILE A 28 -4.95 7.54 6.73
N PRO A 29 -3.65 7.38 7.04
CA PRO A 29 -3.12 7.83 8.32
C PRO A 29 -3.36 9.33 8.50
N LYS A 30 -3.89 9.69 9.67
CA LYS A 30 -4.03 11.08 10.09
C LYS A 30 -2.65 11.65 10.41
N VAL A 31 -2.47 12.94 10.15
CA VAL A 31 -1.25 13.65 10.57
C VAL A 31 -1.18 13.63 12.10
N PRO A 32 -0.08 13.17 12.71
CA PRO A 32 0.08 13.22 14.17
C PRO A 32 0.09 14.66 14.67
N THR A 33 -0.50 14.92 15.83
CA THR A 33 -0.64 16.29 16.39
C THR A 33 0.66 17.10 16.41
N PRO A 34 1.84 16.55 16.76
CA PRO A 34 3.07 17.35 16.73
C PRO A 34 3.51 17.72 15.30
N ALA A 35 3.12 16.94 14.29
CA ALA A 35 3.37 17.25 12.89
C ALA A 35 2.37 18.26 12.31
N GLU A 36 1.16 18.39 12.88
CA GLU A 36 0.15 19.37 12.45
C GLU A 36 0.67 20.81 12.57
N ALA A 37 1.32 21.14 13.69
CA ALA A 37 1.92 22.47 13.86
C ALA A 37 2.99 22.77 12.78
N LYS A 38 3.77 21.75 12.40
CA LYS A 38 4.78 21.88 11.33
C LYS A 38 4.19 21.93 9.94
N LEU A 39 3.04 21.31 9.75
CA LEU A 39 2.28 21.41 8.51
C LEU A 39 1.70 22.83 8.34
N LEU A 40 1.23 23.46 9.44
CA LEU A 40 0.81 24.87 9.40
C LEU A 40 2.00 25.79 9.07
N ASP A 41 3.13 25.62 9.77
CA ASP A 41 4.37 26.38 9.47
C ASP A 41 4.77 26.24 7.99
N TYR A 42 4.56 25.06 7.40
CA TYR A 42 4.85 24.76 5.99
C TYR A 42 3.97 25.54 5.02
N PHE A 43 2.67 25.68 5.29
CA PHE A 43 1.77 26.41 4.40
C PHE A 43 2.12 27.90 4.32
N ASP A 44 2.74 28.47 5.36
CA ASP A 44 3.21 29.86 5.35
C ASP A 44 4.54 30.07 4.58
N GLN A 45 5.20 28.99 4.13
CA GLN A 45 6.48 29.07 3.42
C GLN A 45 6.29 29.40 1.92
N PRO A 46 7.31 29.98 1.25
CA PRO A 46 7.26 30.24 -0.18
C PRO A 46 7.13 28.96 -1.02
N ASN A 47 6.69 29.14 -2.27
CA ASN A 47 6.54 28.08 -3.27
C ASN A 47 7.82 27.26 -3.51
N ASN A 48 7.66 26.18 -4.29
CA ASN A 48 8.65 25.11 -4.42
C ASN A 48 8.90 24.46 -3.06
N LYS A 49 7.80 24.00 -2.43
CA LYS A 49 7.82 23.39 -1.11
C LYS A 49 7.19 21.99 -1.11
N VAL A 50 7.75 21.08 -0.33
CA VAL A 50 7.24 19.71 -0.18
C VAL A 50 7.24 19.33 1.29
N PHE A 51 6.17 18.68 1.74
CA PHE A 51 6.05 18.10 3.07
C PHE A 51 5.94 16.58 2.95
N LEU A 52 6.82 15.84 3.63
CA LEU A 52 6.79 14.39 3.74
C LEU A 52 6.44 13.96 5.15
N LEU A 53 5.78 12.82 5.24
CA LEU A 53 5.41 12.18 6.49
C LEU A 53 5.69 10.67 6.38
N ALA A 54 6.15 10.07 7.47
CA ALA A 54 6.24 8.64 7.67
C ALA A 54 5.56 8.33 9.01
N VAL A 55 4.63 7.38 9.02
CA VAL A 55 3.87 7.02 10.24
C VAL A 55 3.88 5.50 10.36
N ASP A 56 4.43 4.99 11.44
CA ASP A 56 4.42 3.57 11.79
C ASP A 56 3.04 3.15 12.31
N PRO A 57 2.68 1.85 12.23
CA PRO A 57 1.44 1.34 12.81
C PRO A 57 1.33 1.57 14.33
N SER A 58 2.45 1.72 15.04
CA SER A 58 2.49 2.07 16.47
C SER A 58 2.08 3.52 16.75
N GLY A 59 2.07 4.38 15.73
CA GLY A 59 1.86 5.82 15.86
C GLY A 59 3.14 6.65 15.94
N ASP A 60 4.31 6.01 15.96
CA ASP A 60 5.60 6.72 15.82
C ASP A 60 5.69 7.34 14.43
N PHE A 61 6.29 8.53 14.34
CA PHE A 61 6.28 9.27 13.08
C PHE A 61 7.51 10.14 12.89
N SER A 62 7.80 10.39 11.62
CA SER A 62 8.84 11.30 11.16
C SER A 62 8.28 12.19 10.08
N PHE A 63 8.79 13.41 9.98
CA PHE A 63 8.45 14.32 8.89
C PHE A 63 9.71 15.01 8.39
N GLY A 64 9.61 15.51 7.16
CA GLY A 64 10.62 16.38 6.57
C GLY A 64 9.95 17.34 5.62
N TYR A 65 10.34 18.61 5.67
CA TYR A 65 9.89 19.59 4.70
C TYR A 65 11.01 20.54 4.30
N ASP A 66 10.88 21.06 3.09
CA ASP A 66 11.74 22.11 2.58
C ASP A 66 10.98 23.00 1.60
N TYR A 67 11.49 24.20 1.38
CA TYR A 67 10.80 25.26 0.63
C TYR A 67 11.78 26.24 0.00
N GLY A 68 11.29 27.09 -0.91
CA GLY A 68 12.07 28.19 -1.49
C GLY A 68 13.25 27.74 -2.38
N LYS A 69 13.22 26.50 -2.89
CA LYS A 69 14.22 26.00 -3.85
C LYS A 69 13.91 26.47 -5.26
N ALA A 70 14.83 26.25 -6.20
CA ALA A 70 14.59 26.60 -7.60
C ALA A 70 13.48 25.74 -8.22
N THR A 71 13.32 24.50 -7.74
CA THR A 71 12.26 23.59 -8.19
C THR A 71 11.67 22.78 -7.03
N VAL A 72 10.43 22.31 -7.21
CA VAL A 72 9.79 21.32 -6.31
C VAL A 72 10.64 20.06 -6.17
N LYS A 73 11.32 19.62 -7.24
CA LYS A 73 12.18 18.41 -7.22
C LYS A 73 13.37 18.57 -6.27
N GLU A 74 13.97 19.75 -6.22
CA GLU A 74 15.04 20.05 -5.27
C GLU A 74 14.54 20.09 -3.83
N ALA A 75 13.38 20.71 -3.60
CA ALA A 75 12.75 20.73 -2.29
C ALA A 75 12.39 19.31 -1.82
N LEU A 76 11.86 18.46 -2.71
CA LEU A 76 11.59 17.05 -2.45
C LEU A 76 12.86 16.32 -2.01
N LYS A 77 13.97 16.47 -2.74
CA LYS A 77 15.23 15.80 -2.41
C LYS A 77 15.68 16.12 -0.97
N VAL A 78 15.71 17.41 -0.62
CA VAL A 78 16.15 17.83 0.72
C VAL A 78 15.15 17.43 1.80
N ALA A 79 13.85 17.54 1.53
CA ALA A 79 12.81 17.12 2.46
C ALA A 79 12.88 15.60 2.73
N THR A 80 13.16 14.79 1.71
CA THR A 80 13.41 13.35 1.85
C THR A 80 14.63 13.08 2.72
N GLU A 81 15.77 13.73 2.45
CA GLU A 81 16.99 13.57 3.25
C GLU A 81 16.75 13.91 4.74
N LYS A 82 16.02 15.00 5.03
CA LYS A 82 15.63 15.38 6.40
C LYS A 82 14.73 14.33 7.05
N CYS A 83 13.74 13.82 6.31
CA CYS A 83 12.79 12.82 6.81
C CYS A 83 13.49 11.48 7.07
N ASP A 84 14.36 11.02 6.17
CA ASP A 84 15.08 9.76 6.32
C ASP A 84 16.09 9.82 7.46
N ALA A 85 16.85 10.92 7.59
CA ALA A 85 17.76 11.11 8.72
C ALA A 85 17.01 11.07 10.06
N ASN A 86 15.82 11.68 10.13
CA ASN A 86 15.00 11.66 11.34
C ASN A 86 14.41 10.27 11.59
N ARG A 87 13.92 9.57 10.55
CA ARG A 87 13.46 8.18 10.67
C ARG A 87 14.54 7.27 11.24
N GLU A 88 15.74 7.32 10.67
CA GLU A 88 16.86 6.47 11.08
C GLU A 88 17.26 6.76 12.53
N ALA A 89 17.30 8.03 12.92
CA ALA A 89 17.63 8.43 14.30
C ALA A 89 16.62 7.95 15.35
N HIS A 90 15.36 7.74 14.96
CA HIS A 90 14.28 7.35 15.88
C HIS A 90 13.75 5.92 15.65
N GLY A 91 14.38 5.15 14.74
CA GLY A 91 13.99 3.77 14.46
C GLY A 91 12.66 3.59 13.73
N ILE A 92 12.21 4.62 13.00
CA ILE A 92 10.91 4.61 12.31
C ILE A 92 11.02 3.85 10.99
N VAL A 93 10.27 2.76 10.88
CA VAL A 93 10.41 1.81 9.75
C VAL A 93 9.55 2.16 8.55
N ALA A 94 8.46 2.90 8.76
CA ALA A 94 7.54 3.35 7.72
C ALA A 94 8.25 4.15 6.65
N LYS A 95 7.91 3.89 5.38
CA LYS A 95 8.44 4.65 4.26
C LYS A 95 7.81 6.05 4.23
N PRO A 96 8.59 7.11 4.01
CA PRO A 96 8.06 8.44 3.77
C PRO A 96 7.15 8.46 2.55
N TYR A 97 6.09 9.23 2.65
CA TYR A 97 5.22 9.59 1.55
C TYR A 97 5.09 11.10 1.48
N ILE A 98 4.85 11.61 0.27
CA ILE A 98 4.58 13.02 0.08
C ILE A 98 3.19 13.31 0.64
N TYR A 99 3.08 14.22 1.58
CA TYR A 99 1.80 14.64 2.14
C TYR A 99 1.24 15.84 1.38
N ALA A 100 2.09 16.84 1.15
CA ALA A 100 1.72 18.08 0.47
C ALA A 100 2.82 18.54 -0.50
N ILE A 101 2.39 19.23 -1.57
CA ILE A 101 3.24 19.91 -2.55
C ILE A 101 2.69 21.32 -2.75
N ASN A 102 3.51 22.33 -2.54
CA ASN A 102 3.06 23.72 -2.46
C ASN A 102 1.88 23.87 -1.50
N ASP A 103 0.75 24.38 -1.97
CA ASP A 103 -0.43 24.63 -1.13
C ASP A 103 -1.45 23.48 -1.21
N ASP A 104 -1.11 22.39 -1.90
CA ASP A 104 -2.00 21.25 -2.14
C ASP A 104 -1.63 20.05 -1.26
N VAL A 105 -2.62 19.51 -0.54
CA VAL A 105 -2.52 18.21 0.11
C VAL A 105 -2.77 17.12 -0.95
N VAL A 106 -1.76 16.31 -1.23
CA VAL A 106 -1.77 15.34 -2.35
C VAL A 106 -1.90 13.89 -1.88
N TYR A 107 -1.80 13.64 -0.57
CA TYR A 107 -1.69 12.30 -0.03
C TYR A 107 -2.89 11.41 -0.36
N GLU A 108 -4.10 11.88 -0.07
CA GLU A 108 -5.33 11.11 -0.30
C GLU A 108 -5.46 10.68 -1.77
N GLU A 109 -5.20 11.60 -2.71
CA GLU A 109 -5.20 11.28 -4.13
C GLU A 109 -4.17 10.22 -4.50
N MET A 110 -2.97 10.29 -3.92
CA MET A 110 -1.92 9.32 -4.20
C MET A 110 -2.27 7.93 -3.67
N ILE A 111 -2.85 7.81 -2.47
CA ILE A 111 -3.25 6.50 -1.95
C ILE A 111 -4.38 5.92 -2.81
N MET A 112 -5.35 6.73 -3.22
CA MET A 112 -6.44 6.27 -4.11
C MET A 112 -5.90 5.78 -5.45
N LYS A 113 -4.97 6.51 -6.07
CA LYS A 113 -4.29 6.10 -7.31
C LYS A 113 -3.46 4.82 -7.13
N ASP A 114 -2.73 4.68 -6.02
CA ASP A 114 -1.97 3.47 -5.72
C ASP A 114 -2.86 2.24 -5.54
N HIS A 115 -4.00 2.41 -4.87
CA HIS A 115 -4.95 1.33 -4.67
C HIS A 115 -5.61 0.89 -5.98
N GLN A 116 -5.97 1.84 -6.87
CA GLN A 116 -6.47 1.53 -8.22
C GLN A 116 -5.44 0.74 -9.05
N ARG A 117 -4.19 1.18 -9.06
CA ARG A 117 -3.10 0.48 -9.78
C ARG A 117 -2.87 -0.95 -9.28
N LYS A 118 -3.01 -1.18 -7.98
CA LYS A 118 -2.89 -2.54 -7.40
C LYS A 118 -4.07 -3.43 -7.80
N LYS A 119 -5.29 -2.90 -7.80
CA LYS A 119 -6.48 -3.61 -8.28
C LYS A 119 -6.35 -4.03 -9.75
N GLU A 120 -5.89 -3.13 -10.61
CA GLU A 120 -5.69 -3.43 -12.04
C GLU A 120 -4.66 -4.55 -12.27
N LYS A 121 -3.58 -4.60 -11.47
CA LYS A 121 -2.59 -5.69 -11.55
C LYS A 121 -3.14 -7.04 -11.13
N VAL A 122 -3.91 -7.10 -10.03
CA VAL A 122 -4.51 -8.36 -9.57
C VAL A 122 -5.47 -8.93 -10.61
N VAL A 123 -6.23 -8.07 -11.30
CA VAL A 123 -7.17 -8.49 -12.36
C VAL A 123 -6.44 -9.01 -13.61
N GLN A 124 -5.26 -8.48 -13.95
CA GLN A 124 -4.46 -9.00 -15.06
C GLN A 124 -3.85 -10.37 -14.74
N ASP A 125 -3.36 -10.56 -13.51
CA ASP A 125 -2.75 -11.81 -13.09
C ASP A 125 -3.79 -12.95 -12.96
N GLU A 126 -5.05 -12.64 -12.61
CA GLU A 126 -6.14 -13.62 -12.56
C GLU A 126 -6.66 -14.01 -13.96
N ALA A 127 -6.64 -13.08 -14.93
CA ALA A 127 -7.08 -13.35 -16.30
C ALA A 127 -6.13 -14.25 -17.10
N GLU A 128 -4.84 -14.32 -16.74
CA GLU A 128 -3.86 -15.20 -17.40
C GLU A 128 -3.91 -16.65 -16.89
N VAL A 129 -4.58 -16.92 -15.76
CA VAL A 129 -4.65 -18.28 -15.17
C VAL A 129 -5.85 -19.10 -15.68
N GLU A 130 -6.88 -18.46 -16.26
CA GLU A 130 -8.10 -19.16 -16.73
C GLU A 130 -8.01 -19.78 -18.14
N VAL A 131 -6.85 -19.80 -18.81
CA VAL A 131 -6.70 -20.38 -20.16
C VAL A 131 -5.71 -21.57 -20.18
N GLU A 132 -6.01 -22.62 -19.42
CA GLU A 132 -5.52 -23.98 -19.74
C GLU A 132 -6.58 -25.01 -19.37
N VAL A 133 -7.68 -25.01 -20.12
CA VAL A 133 -8.59 -26.17 -20.19
C VAL A 133 -8.68 -26.56 -21.65
N VAL A 134 -7.85 -27.51 -22.09
CA VAL A 134 -8.11 -28.26 -23.32
C VAL A 134 -8.19 -29.74 -23.00
N GLU A 135 -9.29 -30.30 -23.46
CA GLU A 135 -9.91 -31.58 -23.18
C GLU A 135 -9.07 -32.83 -23.47
N MET A 136 -9.30 -33.83 -22.61
CA MET A 136 -9.59 -35.26 -22.88
C MET A 136 -9.08 -35.90 -24.18
N ASP A 137 -8.38 -37.04 -24.06
CA ASP A 137 -8.93 -38.29 -24.59
C ASP A 137 -8.27 -39.54 -23.97
N GLN A 138 -9.09 -40.51 -23.56
CA GLN A 138 -8.64 -41.89 -23.34
C GLN A 138 -8.67 -42.63 -24.69
N PRO A 139 -7.95 -43.75 -24.88
CA PRO A 139 -8.64 -45.01 -24.59
C PRO A 139 -7.75 -46.13 -24.04
N VAL A 140 -8.51 -47.08 -23.50
CA VAL A 140 -8.20 -48.42 -23.01
C VAL A 140 -7.62 -49.32 -24.11
N GLU A 141 -6.57 -50.07 -23.80
CA GLU A 141 -6.49 -51.54 -23.95
C GLU A 141 -5.36 -52.13 -23.09
#